data_AF-A0A2W6A0Y6-F1
#
_entry.id   AF-A0A2W6A0Y6-F1
#
_cell.length_a   1.000
_cell.length_b   1.000
_cell.length_c   1.000
_cell.angle_alpha   90.00
_cell.angle_beta   90.00
_cell.angle_gamma   90.00
#
_symmetry.space_group_name_H-M   'P 1'
#
loop_
_entity.id
_entity.type
_entity.pdbx_description
1 polymer ?
#
loop_
_entity_poly.entity_id
_entity_poly.type
_entity_poly.pdbx_seq_one_letter_code
_entity_poly.pdbx_strand_id
1 'polypeptide(L)'
;MKRELLVGAALLLAGCLDQKSLVEKSAPKQDDEFARRFITLIRDGKSGEAQSMIDRRVVSIATPEELHKLHQILDKGEPAAVDLVGAQTGFFFGGTASKRDTNLTYQIKFPAAWVVADIQVQTNAAGRHVLNASCRPLPASLEVLNRFTFKGKAWIYYLFFAACLLVPLFIIAVLVLCIRSRVRRRWAWIIFILIGFTQFQLNWSTGEWSFRPASFLLLGGSGFRNGLYGPWIISFGLPAGAIIFMLLRHRLRRKGEPPPLPPPLPAHS
;
A
#
# COMPACT_ATOMS: atom_id res chain seq x y z
N MET A 1 -32.36 -2.94 0.51
CA MET A 1 -31.77 -1.61 0.77
C MET A 1 -31.08 -1.49 2.13
N LYS A 2 -31.69 -1.90 3.25
CA LYS A 2 -31.07 -1.78 4.60
C LYS A 2 -29.79 -2.62 4.81
N ARG A 3 -29.70 -3.85 4.27
CA ARG A 3 -28.50 -4.72 4.37
C ARG A 3 -27.29 -4.22 3.57
N GLU A 4 -27.52 -3.61 2.41
CA GLU A 4 -26.45 -3.09 1.54
C GLU A 4 -25.79 -1.83 2.15
N LEU A 5 -26.60 -0.99 2.81
CA LEU A 5 -26.14 0.20 3.53
C LEU A 5 -25.28 -0.16 4.77
N LEU A 6 -25.61 -1.27 5.43
CA LEU A 6 -24.87 -1.81 6.57
C LEU A 6 -23.46 -2.32 6.19
N VAL A 7 -23.31 -2.93 5.01
CA VAL A 7 -22.00 -3.40 4.51
C VAL A 7 -21.11 -2.22 4.10
N GLY A 8 -21.70 -1.20 3.45
CA GLY A 8 -20.98 0.05 3.12
C GLY A 8 -20.51 0.82 4.36
N ALA A 9 -21.33 0.87 5.41
CA ALA A 9 -20.97 1.48 6.69
C ALA A 9 -19.89 0.67 7.45
N ALA A 10 -19.94 -0.67 7.39
CA ALA A 10 -18.93 -1.53 8.02
C ALA A 10 -17.54 -1.39 7.37
N LEU A 11 -17.46 -1.17 6.06
CA LEU A 11 -16.21 -0.91 5.34
C LEU A 11 -15.59 0.46 5.69
N LEU A 12 -16.40 1.47 6.02
CA LEU A 12 -15.92 2.78 6.46
C LEU A 12 -15.42 2.77 7.91
N LEU A 13 -15.92 1.86 8.75
CA LEU A 13 -15.54 1.74 10.16
C LEU A 13 -14.23 0.97 10.41
N ALA A 14 -13.68 0.28 9.40
CA ALA A 14 -12.39 -0.40 9.51
C ALA A 14 -11.18 0.56 9.60
N GLY A 15 -11.38 1.87 9.47
CA GLY A 15 -10.32 2.89 9.49
C GLY A 15 -9.83 3.31 10.88
N CYS A 16 -10.50 2.90 11.96
CA CYS A 16 -10.13 3.27 13.34
C CYS A 16 -9.27 2.22 14.07
N LEU A 17 -8.54 1.36 13.37
CA LEU A 17 -7.56 0.51 14.03
C LEU A 17 -6.34 1.33 14.45
N ASP A 18 -5.91 1.16 15.70
CA ASP A 18 -4.66 1.71 16.22
C ASP A 18 -3.47 1.13 15.45
N GLN A 19 -3.04 1.88 14.45
CA GLN A 19 -2.02 1.44 13.51
C GLN A 19 -0.65 1.27 14.17
N LYS A 20 -0.39 1.94 15.30
CA LYS A 20 0.87 1.74 16.05
C LYS A 20 0.91 0.33 16.63
N SER A 21 -0.18 -0.10 17.27
CA SER A 21 -0.30 -1.45 17.81
C SER A 21 -0.21 -2.54 16.74
N LEU A 22 -0.65 -2.25 15.50
CA LEU A 22 -0.54 -3.18 14.37
C LEU A 22 0.92 -3.34 13.91
N VAL A 23 1.68 -2.25 13.84
CA VAL A 23 3.11 -2.30 13.47
C VAL A 23 3.89 -3.14 14.49
N GLU A 24 3.70 -2.86 15.78
CA GLU A 24 4.35 -3.61 16.86
C GLU A 24 4.01 -5.10 16.86
N LYS A 25 2.74 -5.45 16.58
CA LYS A 25 2.31 -6.86 16.48
C LYS A 25 2.79 -7.55 15.20
N SER A 26 3.01 -6.79 14.12
CA SER A 26 3.47 -7.32 12.83
C SER A 26 4.97 -7.59 12.77
N ALA A 27 5.75 -6.94 13.64
CA ALA A 27 7.18 -7.14 13.75
C ALA A 27 7.49 -8.37 14.64
N PRO A 28 8.29 -9.35 14.16
CA PRO A 28 8.83 -10.37 15.04
C PRO A 28 9.72 -9.72 16.10
N LYS A 29 9.34 -9.83 17.39
CA LYS A 29 10.08 -9.20 18.52
C LYS A 29 11.58 -9.48 18.50
N GLN A 30 11.94 -10.70 18.12
CA GLN A 30 13.34 -11.14 18.03
C GLN A 30 14.13 -10.43 16.92
N ASP A 31 13.47 -10.01 15.85
CA ASP A 31 14.09 -9.25 14.75
C ASP A 31 14.18 -7.76 15.14
N ASP A 32 13.18 -7.23 15.87
CA ASP A 32 13.19 -5.88 16.45
C ASP A 32 14.33 -5.70 17.47
N GLU A 33 14.45 -6.59 18.46
CA GLU A 33 15.55 -6.58 19.43
C GLU A 33 16.93 -6.68 18.76
N PHE A 34 17.04 -7.53 17.74
CA PHE A 34 18.28 -7.70 16.98
C PHE A 34 18.66 -6.44 16.20
N ALA A 35 17.71 -5.81 15.51
CA ALA A 35 17.93 -4.56 14.79
C ALA A 35 18.23 -3.39 15.73
N ARG A 36 17.55 -3.27 16.87
CA ARG A 36 17.85 -2.27 17.90
C ARG A 36 19.27 -2.42 18.44
N ARG A 37 19.70 -3.65 18.72
CA ARG A 37 21.09 -3.92 19.13
C ARG A 37 22.09 -3.48 18.06
N PHE A 38 21.82 -3.75 16.79
CA PHE A 38 22.68 -3.29 15.69
C PHE A 38 22.78 -1.76 15.67
N ILE A 39 21.66 -1.05 15.77
CA ILE A 39 21.65 0.44 15.83
C ILE A 39 22.48 0.95 17.00
N THR A 40 22.33 0.36 18.20
CA THR A 40 23.13 0.74 19.38
C THR A 40 24.62 0.51 19.17
N LEU A 41 25.03 -0.63 18.60
CA LEU A 41 26.45 -0.91 18.32
C LEU A 41 27.07 0.08 17.34
N ILE A 42 26.33 0.46 16.28
CA ILE A 42 26.80 1.48 15.33
C ILE A 42 26.91 2.84 16.02
N ARG A 43 25.92 3.22 16.80
CA ARG A 43 25.92 4.50 17.55
C ARG A 43 27.08 4.57 18.54
N ASP A 44 27.37 3.48 19.25
CA ASP A 44 28.44 3.41 20.24
C ASP A 44 29.85 3.26 19.60
N GLY A 45 29.95 3.31 18.26
CA GLY A 45 31.22 3.20 17.53
C GLY A 45 31.82 1.79 17.52
N LYS A 46 31.06 0.77 17.95
CA LYS A 46 31.48 -0.64 18.02
C LYS A 46 31.33 -1.34 16.67
N SER A 47 31.95 -0.78 15.64
CA SER A 47 31.81 -1.26 14.25
C SER A 47 32.19 -2.72 14.07
N GLY A 48 33.19 -3.24 14.81
CA GLY A 48 33.58 -4.65 14.73
C GLY A 48 32.49 -5.62 15.21
N GLU A 49 31.79 -5.29 16.30
CA GLU A 49 30.65 -6.09 16.78
C GLU A 49 29.47 -5.97 15.80
N ALA A 50 29.19 -4.77 15.31
CA ALA A 50 28.12 -4.56 14.33
C ALA A 50 28.38 -5.34 13.03
N GLN A 51 29.63 -5.38 12.57
CA GLN A 51 30.04 -6.13 11.37
C GLN A 51 29.79 -7.63 11.52
N SER A 52 29.94 -8.18 12.73
CA SER A 52 29.66 -9.60 13.00
C SER A 52 28.17 -9.97 12.87
N MET A 53 27.27 -8.98 12.97
CA MET A 53 25.83 -9.16 12.79
C MET A 53 25.40 -9.13 11.33
N ILE A 54 26.26 -8.65 10.42
CA ILE A 54 25.97 -8.54 8.98
C ILE A 54 26.19 -9.90 8.31
N ASP A 55 25.34 -10.24 7.34
CA ASP A 55 25.56 -11.45 6.53
C ASP A 55 26.86 -11.28 5.73
N ARG A 56 27.78 -12.25 5.85
CA ARG A 56 29.07 -12.24 5.14
C ARG A 56 28.94 -12.11 3.62
N ARG A 57 27.78 -12.45 3.06
CA ARG A 57 27.49 -12.33 1.63
C ARG A 57 27.18 -10.89 1.21
N VAL A 58 26.84 -10.01 2.15
CA VAL A 58 26.56 -8.60 1.87
C VAL A 58 27.79 -7.75 2.19
N VAL A 59 28.70 -7.70 1.22
CA VAL A 59 29.96 -6.95 1.33
C VAL A 59 29.71 -5.44 1.37
N SER A 60 28.63 -4.94 0.76
CA SER A 60 28.41 -3.49 0.59
C SER A 60 28.32 -2.72 1.90
N ILE A 61 27.74 -3.30 2.96
CA ILE A 61 27.49 -2.61 4.25
C ILE A 61 28.46 -3.10 5.33
N ALA A 62 29.10 -4.24 5.12
CA ALA A 62 30.13 -4.76 5.99
C ALA A 62 31.46 -3.98 5.89
N THR A 63 31.56 -2.95 5.05
CA THR A 63 32.78 -2.15 4.94
C THR A 63 32.92 -1.20 6.15
N PRO A 64 34.14 -1.02 6.69
CA PRO A 64 34.38 -0.06 7.77
C PRO A 64 33.92 1.37 7.42
N GLU A 65 34.04 1.76 6.14
CA GLU A 65 33.64 3.07 5.64
C GLU A 65 32.12 3.29 5.73
N GLU A 66 31.31 2.32 5.31
CA GLU A 66 29.85 2.45 5.41
C GLU A 66 29.37 2.43 6.86
N LEU A 67 29.96 1.58 7.72
CA LEU A 67 29.67 1.58 9.15
C LEU A 67 30.06 2.90 9.81
N HIS A 68 31.17 3.51 9.39
CA HIS A 68 31.58 4.82 9.85
C HIS A 68 30.60 5.92 9.40
N LYS A 69 30.10 5.89 8.16
CA LYS A 69 29.06 6.81 7.69
C LYS A 69 27.78 6.69 8.52
N LEU A 70 27.35 5.46 8.82
CA LEU A 70 26.17 5.25 9.68
C LEU A 70 26.41 5.79 11.11
N HIS A 71 27.60 5.57 11.66
CA HIS A 71 27.99 6.14 12.96
C HIS A 71 27.93 7.67 12.94
N GLN A 72 28.49 8.35 11.94
CA GLN A 72 28.43 9.82 11.83
C GLN A 72 26.99 10.39 11.79
N ILE A 73 26.04 9.64 11.23
CA ILE A 73 24.63 10.03 11.19
C ILE A 73 23.97 9.84 12.56
N LEU A 74 24.33 8.76 13.27
CA LEU A 74 23.73 8.37 14.55
C LEU A 74 24.42 9.00 15.78
N ASP A 75 25.65 9.50 15.64
CA ASP A 75 26.40 10.22 16.68
C ASP A 75 25.86 11.64 16.85
N LYS A 76 24.68 11.72 17.48
CA LYS A 76 23.93 12.94 17.78
C LYS A 76 23.56 13.03 19.27
N GLY A 77 24.31 12.31 20.10
CA GLY A 77 24.04 12.17 21.54
C GLY A 77 22.99 11.11 21.85
N GLU A 78 22.46 11.14 23.08
CA GLU A 78 21.43 10.18 23.50
C GLU A 78 20.09 10.46 22.79
N PRO A 79 19.44 9.45 22.19
CA PRO A 79 18.15 9.58 21.57
C PRO A 79 17.08 9.75 22.66
N ALA A 80 16.22 10.74 22.49
CA ALA A 80 15.04 10.94 23.32
C ALA A 80 13.98 9.84 23.08
N ALA A 81 13.92 9.27 21.88
CA ALA A 81 13.02 8.17 21.54
C ALA A 81 13.54 7.36 20.33
N VAL A 82 13.26 6.06 20.32
CA VAL A 82 13.52 5.14 19.21
C VAL A 82 12.25 4.33 18.93
N ASP A 83 11.43 4.85 18.02
CA ASP A 83 10.11 4.29 17.69
C ASP A 83 10.18 3.39 16.45
N LEU A 84 9.56 2.22 16.52
CA LEU A 84 9.35 1.37 15.35
C LEU A 84 8.14 1.90 14.57
N VAL A 85 8.38 2.42 13.37
CA VAL A 85 7.36 3.09 12.56
C VAL A 85 6.94 2.28 11.32
N GLY A 86 7.66 1.21 11.01
CA GLY A 86 7.31 0.29 9.93
C GLY A 86 7.91 -1.09 10.16
N ALA A 87 7.14 -2.11 9.81
CA ALA A 87 7.61 -3.49 9.80
C ALA A 87 6.97 -4.22 8.61
N GLN A 88 7.80 -4.81 7.77
CA GLN A 88 7.36 -5.60 6.63
C GLN A 88 8.10 -6.94 6.63
N THR A 89 7.34 -8.01 6.80
CA THR A 89 7.88 -9.38 6.85
C THR A 89 7.52 -10.12 5.56
N GLY A 90 8.53 -10.54 4.81
CA GLY A 90 8.41 -11.39 3.63
C GLY A 90 8.86 -12.81 3.93
N PHE A 91 8.12 -13.78 3.40
CA PHE A 91 8.52 -15.19 3.41
C PHE A 91 8.96 -15.58 2.01
N PHE A 92 10.21 -16.02 1.87
CA PHE A 92 10.72 -16.54 0.62
C PHE A 92 10.69 -18.06 0.67
N PHE A 93 9.73 -18.63 -0.07
CA PHE A 93 9.65 -20.07 -0.30
C PHE A 93 10.44 -20.40 -1.56
N GLY A 94 11.75 -20.67 -1.39
CA GLY A 94 12.63 -21.06 -2.49
C GLY A 94 13.83 -21.86 -1.97
N GLY A 95 13.86 -23.15 -2.31
CA GLY A 95 14.88 -24.11 -1.86
C GLY A 95 14.43 -25.02 -0.69
N THR A 96 15.38 -25.71 -0.06
CA THR A 96 15.14 -26.68 1.04
C THR A 96 14.93 -26.05 2.42
N ALA A 97 15.04 -24.73 2.56
CA ALA A 97 14.87 -24.03 3.84
C ALA A 97 14.07 -22.73 3.69
N SER A 98 13.12 -22.53 4.60
CA SER A 98 12.34 -21.29 4.70
C SER A 98 13.25 -20.13 5.10
N LYS A 99 13.19 -19.03 4.36
CA LYS A 99 13.86 -17.76 4.69
C LYS A 99 12.82 -16.70 4.99
N ARG A 100 13.02 -15.97 6.08
CA ARG A 100 12.20 -14.82 6.44
C ARG A 100 13.03 -13.55 6.36
N ASP A 101 12.60 -12.61 5.55
CA ASP A 101 13.21 -11.29 5.46
C ASP A 101 12.27 -10.28 6.12
N THR A 102 12.76 -9.58 7.12
CA THR A 102 12.02 -8.59 7.88
C THR A 102 12.68 -7.23 7.66
N ASN A 103 11.97 -6.31 7.02
CA ASN A 103 12.39 -4.91 6.92
C ASN A 103 11.74 -4.10 8.06
N LEU A 104 12.58 -3.45 8.87
CA LEU A 104 12.18 -2.69 10.05
C LEU A 104 12.61 -1.23 9.86
N THR A 105 11.65 -0.32 9.91
CA THR A 105 11.90 1.12 9.81
C THR A 105 11.72 1.76 11.18
N TYR A 106 12.78 2.40 11.66
CA TYR A 106 12.81 3.12 12.92
C TYR A 106 12.87 4.62 12.69
N GLN A 107 12.20 5.35 13.57
CA GLN A 107 12.35 6.78 13.69
C GLN A 107 13.04 7.09 15.01
N ILE A 108 14.21 7.73 14.92
CA ILE A 108 15.02 8.09 16.07
C ILE A 108 14.92 9.61 16.27
N LYS A 109 14.50 10.01 17.46
CA LYS A 109 14.45 11.40 17.89
C LYS A 109 15.68 11.73 18.71
N PHE A 110 16.49 12.66 18.24
CA PHE A 110 17.54 13.30 19.02
C PHE A 110 17.08 14.69 19.50
N PRO A 111 17.77 15.32 20.47
CA PRO A 111 17.41 16.64 20.96
C PRO A 111 17.33 17.71 19.85
N ALA A 112 18.21 17.64 18.86
CA ALA A 112 18.31 18.62 17.77
C ALA A 112 18.22 18.02 16.36
N ALA A 113 17.92 16.72 16.23
CA ALA A 113 17.90 16.04 14.93
C ALA A 113 16.89 14.89 14.90
N TRP A 114 16.47 14.52 13.69
CA TRP A 114 15.69 13.31 13.44
C TRP A 114 16.46 12.41 12.49
N VAL A 115 16.38 11.11 12.71
CA VAL A 115 16.96 10.11 11.80
C VAL A 115 15.93 9.03 11.53
N VAL A 116 15.83 8.59 10.29
CA VAL A 116 15.16 7.33 9.94
C VAL A 116 16.21 6.27 9.69
N ALA A 117 16.02 5.09 10.28
CA ALA A 117 16.88 3.94 10.11
C ALA A 117 16.06 2.77 9.55
N ASP A 118 16.43 2.28 8.37
CA ASP A 118 15.85 1.11 7.73
C ASP A 118 16.83 -0.06 7.88
N ILE A 119 16.40 -1.10 8.59
CA ILE A 119 17.20 -2.30 8.87
C ILE A 119 16.49 -3.53 8.31
N GLN A 120 17.13 -4.24 7.40
CA GLN A 120 16.65 -5.50 6.86
C GLN A 120 17.36 -6.67 7.55
N VAL A 121 16.58 -7.48 8.26
CA VAL A 121 17.04 -8.68 8.96
C VAL A 121 16.58 -9.91 8.21
N GLN A 122 17.49 -10.82 7.89
CA GLN A 122 17.15 -12.15 7.39
C GLN A 122 17.28 -13.17 8.51
N THR A 123 16.25 -13.99 8.67
CA THR A 123 16.25 -15.17 9.54
C THR A 123 16.22 -16.43 8.68
N ASN A 124 17.20 -17.31 8.90
CA ASN A 124 17.31 -18.61 8.24
C ASN A 124 17.82 -19.67 9.25
N ALA A 125 18.11 -20.88 8.77
CA ALA A 125 18.60 -21.98 9.63
C ALA A 125 19.97 -21.70 10.29
N ALA A 126 20.80 -20.81 9.73
CA ALA A 126 22.11 -20.44 10.27
C ALA A 126 22.02 -19.34 11.35
N GLY A 127 20.88 -18.65 11.47
CA GLY A 127 20.68 -17.58 12.46
C GLY A 127 20.01 -16.35 11.87
N ARG A 128 20.22 -15.21 12.53
CA ARG A 128 19.75 -13.89 12.09
C ARG A 128 20.93 -13.03 11.67
N HIS A 129 20.80 -12.39 10.53
CA HIS A 129 21.83 -11.52 9.98
C HIS A 129 21.21 -10.25 9.41
N VAL A 130 21.92 -9.14 9.52
CA VAL A 130 21.56 -7.89 8.84
C VAL A 130 21.96 -8.01 7.38
N LEU A 131 21.00 -7.89 6.47
CA LEU A 131 21.24 -7.83 5.04
C LEU A 131 21.40 -6.40 4.56
N ASN A 132 20.66 -5.46 5.15
CA ASN A 132 20.73 -4.07 4.76
C ASN A 132 20.54 -3.17 5.97
N ALA A 133 21.26 -2.05 5.98
CA ALA A 133 21.12 -1.01 6.96
C ALA A 133 21.35 0.33 6.27
N SER A 134 20.38 1.22 6.36
CA SER A 134 20.53 2.59 5.87
C SER A 134 19.97 3.57 6.89
N CYS A 135 20.71 4.63 7.16
CA CYS A 135 20.28 5.72 8.03
C CYS A 135 20.27 7.01 7.23
N ARG A 136 19.23 7.83 7.42
CA ARG A 136 19.12 9.13 6.74
C ARG A 136 18.67 10.19 7.72
N PRO A 137 19.34 11.35 7.78
CA PRO A 137 18.86 12.47 8.57
C PRO A 137 17.55 13.00 7.99
N LEU A 138 16.67 13.45 8.87
CA LEU A 138 15.39 14.06 8.53
C LEU A 138 15.33 15.49 9.11
N PRO A 139 14.76 16.45 8.34
CA PRO A 139 14.58 17.81 8.84
C PRO A 139 13.47 17.92 9.90
N ALA A 140 12.54 16.97 9.94
CA ALA A 140 11.44 16.90 10.91
C ALA A 140 10.98 15.45 11.08
N SER A 141 10.00 15.22 11.95
CA SER A 141 9.41 13.89 12.13
C SER A 141 8.73 13.39 10.84
N LEU A 142 8.71 12.08 10.62
CA LEU A 142 8.02 11.47 9.48
C LEU A 142 6.52 11.82 9.45
N GLU A 143 5.89 11.94 10.63
CA GLU A 143 4.49 12.37 10.75
C GLU A 143 4.26 13.77 10.16
N VAL A 144 5.19 14.70 10.40
CA VAL A 144 5.12 16.06 9.85
C VAL A 144 5.40 16.05 8.36
N LEU A 145 6.45 15.34 7.93
CA LEU A 145 6.88 15.30 6.53
C LEU A 145 5.87 14.62 5.61
N ASN A 146 5.21 13.57 6.09
CA ASN A 146 4.24 12.79 5.32
C ASN A 146 2.77 13.14 5.63
N ARG A 147 2.55 14.26 6.32
CA ARG A 147 1.20 14.73 6.64
C ARG A 147 0.39 14.94 5.36
N PHE A 148 -0.82 14.36 5.33
CA PHE A 148 -1.75 14.60 4.24
C PHE A 148 -2.26 16.05 4.32
N THR A 149 -1.77 16.91 3.45
CA THR A 149 -2.18 18.32 3.35
C THR A 149 -2.30 18.73 1.90
N PHE A 150 -3.23 19.64 1.63
CA PHE A 150 -3.40 20.30 0.34
C PHE A 150 -2.61 21.61 0.26
N LYS A 151 -2.09 22.14 1.37
CA LYS A 151 -1.36 23.41 1.37
C LYS A 151 -0.05 23.28 0.60
N GLY A 152 0.22 24.23 -0.30
CA GLY A 152 1.48 24.31 -1.05
C GLY A 152 1.68 23.20 -2.10
N LYS A 153 0.62 22.48 -2.49
CA LYS A 153 0.69 21.44 -3.52
C LYS A 153 0.42 22.01 -4.91
N ALA A 154 1.06 21.44 -5.93
CA ALA A 154 0.83 21.81 -7.32
C ALA A 154 -0.54 21.33 -7.82
N TRP A 155 -1.03 21.93 -8.91
CA TRP A 155 -2.34 21.61 -9.50
C TRP A 155 -2.52 20.11 -9.83
N ILE A 156 -1.43 19.41 -10.18
CA ILE A 156 -1.44 17.97 -10.50
C ILE A 156 -1.94 17.09 -9.35
N TYR A 157 -1.67 17.47 -8.09
CA TYR A 157 -2.15 16.74 -6.91
C TYR A 157 -3.67 16.76 -6.82
N TYR A 158 -4.27 17.91 -7.14
CA TYR A 158 -5.73 18.07 -7.14
C TYR A 158 -6.37 17.30 -8.29
N LEU A 159 -5.73 17.27 -9.47
CA LEU A 159 -6.20 16.45 -10.59
C LEU A 159 -6.18 14.97 -10.25
N PHE A 160 -5.08 14.47 -9.67
CA PHE A 160 -4.98 13.09 -9.20
C PHE A 160 -6.02 12.78 -8.13
N PHE A 161 -6.17 13.66 -7.14
CA PHE A 161 -7.17 13.48 -6.09
C PHE A 161 -8.60 13.44 -6.65
N ALA A 162 -8.92 14.34 -7.59
CA ALA A 162 -10.19 14.35 -8.28
C ALA A 162 -10.41 13.05 -9.08
N ALA A 163 -9.41 12.57 -9.82
CA ALA A 163 -9.51 11.31 -10.55
C ALA A 163 -9.74 10.10 -9.62
N CYS A 164 -9.02 10.04 -8.49
CA CYS A 164 -9.20 9.02 -7.46
C CYS A 164 -10.60 9.02 -6.84
N LEU A 165 -11.33 10.14 -6.88
CA LEU A 165 -12.71 10.24 -6.41
C LEU A 165 -13.72 9.95 -7.53
N LEU A 166 -13.53 10.58 -8.70
CA LEU A 166 -14.47 10.52 -9.81
C LEU A 166 -14.52 9.14 -10.48
N VAL A 167 -13.39 8.45 -10.59
CA VAL A 167 -13.35 7.11 -11.22
C VAL A 167 -14.16 6.07 -10.43
N PRO A 168 -13.96 5.89 -9.11
CA PRO A 168 -14.80 4.99 -8.33
C PRO A 168 -16.28 5.37 -8.34
N LEU A 169 -16.59 6.67 -8.24
CA LEU A 169 -17.97 7.16 -8.33
C LEU A 169 -18.62 6.80 -9.67
N PHE A 170 -17.89 6.98 -10.77
CA PHE A 170 -18.34 6.60 -12.11
C PHE A 170 -18.56 5.09 -12.22
N ILE A 171 -17.62 4.27 -11.74
CA ILE A 171 -17.76 2.80 -11.72
C ILE A 171 -19.01 2.38 -10.94
N ILE A 172 -19.24 2.94 -9.76
CA ILE A 172 -20.41 2.62 -8.93
C ILE A 172 -21.70 3.04 -9.65
N ALA A 173 -21.76 4.23 -10.24
CA ALA A 173 -22.93 4.69 -10.97
C ALA A 173 -23.26 3.75 -12.16
N VAL A 174 -22.23 3.37 -12.94
CA VAL A 174 -22.39 2.46 -14.07
C VAL A 174 -22.76 1.04 -13.61
N LEU A 175 -22.19 0.57 -12.49
CA LEU A 175 -22.53 -0.70 -11.89
C LEU A 175 -24.01 -0.76 -11.48
N VAL A 176 -24.51 0.30 -10.83
CA VAL A 176 -25.93 0.43 -10.46
C VAL A 176 -26.83 0.40 -11.70
N LEU A 177 -26.45 1.11 -12.77
CA LEU A 177 -27.16 1.05 -14.05
C LEU A 177 -27.13 -0.36 -14.65
N CYS A 178 -25.99 -1.05 -14.60
CA CYS A 178 -25.85 -2.42 -15.09
C CYS A 178 -26.76 -3.39 -14.33
N ILE A 179 -26.77 -3.33 -12.99
CA ILE A 179 -27.62 -4.18 -12.14
C ILE A 179 -29.10 -3.93 -12.40
N ARG A 180 -29.51 -2.68 -12.62
CA ARG A 180 -30.91 -2.33 -12.93
C ARG A 180 -31.32 -2.69 -14.36
N SER A 181 -30.37 -2.92 -15.26
CA SER A 181 -30.64 -3.22 -16.67
C SER A 181 -30.81 -4.72 -16.94
N ARG A 182 -31.73 -5.09 -17.84
CA ARG A 182 -31.92 -6.47 -18.30
C ARG A 182 -30.91 -6.81 -19.41
N VAL A 183 -29.65 -6.99 -19.04
CA VAL A 183 -28.55 -7.29 -19.98
C VAL A 183 -28.19 -8.79 -19.98
N ARG A 184 -27.90 -9.34 -21.17
CA ARG A 184 -27.39 -10.71 -21.32
C ARG A 184 -25.99 -10.82 -20.73
N ARG A 185 -25.69 -11.91 -19.98
CA ARG A 185 -24.42 -12.13 -19.27
C ARG A 185 -24.05 -11.01 -18.28
N ARG A 186 -25.04 -10.49 -17.53
CA ARG A 186 -24.87 -9.42 -16.52
C ARG A 186 -23.68 -9.61 -15.58
N TRP A 187 -23.39 -10.84 -15.17
CA TRP A 187 -22.31 -11.15 -14.23
C TRP A 187 -20.92 -10.85 -14.81
N ALA A 188 -20.69 -11.15 -16.09
CA ALA A 188 -19.43 -10.83 -16.76
C ALA A 188 -19.24 -9.31 -16.87
N TRP A 189 -20.31 -8.57 -17.17
CA TRP A 189 -20.28 -7.10 -17.20
C TRP A 189 -20.01 -6.49 -15.83
N ILE A 190 -20.61 -7.01 -14.76
CA ILE A 190 -20.34 -6.56 -13.39
C ILE A 190 -18.86 -6.67 -13.06
N ILE A 191 -18.25 -7.85 -13.30
CA ILE A 191 -16.82 -8.07 -13.04
C ILE A 191 -15.97 -7.10 -13.88
N PHE A 192 -16.30 -6.95 -15.17
CA PHE A 192 -15.56 -6.07 -16.06
C PHE A 192 -15.66 -4.58 -15.69
N ILE A 193 -16.82 -4.12 -15.20
CA ILE A 193 -17.05 -2.74 -14.74
C ILE A 193 -16.28 -2.46 -13.44
N LEU A 194 -16.21 -3.43 -12.54
CA LEU A 194 -15.53 -3.29 -11.25
C LEU A 194 -14.01 -3.17 -11.38
N ILE A 195 -13.43 -3.57 -12.50
CA ILE A 195 -11.99 -3.57 -12.72
C ILE A 195 -11.58 -2.29 -13.46
N GLY A 196 -10.78 -1.46 -12.80
CA GLY A 196 -10.00 -0.41 -13.44
C GLY A 196 -8.75 -1.01 -14.08
N PHE A 197 -8.47 -0.61 -15.32
CA PHE A 197 -7.33 -1.04 -16.12
C PHE A 197 -6.25 0.01 -16.07
N THR A 198 -4.98 -0.41 -16.11
CA THR A 198 -3.83 0.48 -15.89
C THR A 198 -3.86 1.11 -14.50
N GLN A 199 -2.73 1.68 -14.09
CA GLN A 199 -2.64 2.35 -12.81
C GLN A 199 -1.70 3.54 -12.90
N PHE A 200 -2.25 4.71 -12.58
CA PHE A 200 -1.49 5.92 -12.31
C PHE A 200 -1.35 6.03 -10.80
N GLN A 201 -0.13 6.18 -10.28
CA GLN A 201 0.14 6.35 -8.85
C GLN A 201 0.79 7.70 -8.60
N LEU A 202 0.48 8.30 -7.45
CA LEU A 202 1.11 9.52 -6.97
C LEU A 202 1.49 9.35 -5.50
N ASN A 203 2.75 9.64 -5.18
CA ASN A 203 3.21 9.86 -3.83
C ASN A 203 2.80 11.27 -3.39
N TRP A 204 1.88 11.37 -2.44
CA TRP A 204 1.32 12.63 -1.97
C TRP A 204 2.36 13.53 -1.29
N SER A 205 3.38 12.95 -0.66
CA SER A 205 4.42 13.72 0.01
C SER A 205 5.38 14.34 -1.01
N THR A 206 5.94 13.52 -1.89
CA THR A 206 7.05 13.92 -2.80
C THR A 206 6.59 14.43 -4.16
N GLY A 207 5.40 14.02 -4.62
CA GLY A 207 4.92 14.32 -5.98
C GLY A 207 5.46 13.37 -7.04
N GLU A 208 6.24 12.37 -6.64
CA GLU A 208 6.66 11.30 -7.53
C GLU A 208 5.44 10.55 -8.04
N TRP A 209 5.31 10.42 -9.36
CA TRP A 209 4.23 9.69 -9.98
C TRP A 209 4.78 8.56 -10.85
N SER A 210 4.01 7.51 -10.99
CA SER A 210 4.36 6.38 -11.84
C SER A 210 3.15 5.89 -12.62
N PHE A 211 3.41 5.26 -13.76
CA PHE A 211 2.40 4.65 -14.61
C PHE A 211 2.70 3.17 -14.81
N ARG A 212 1.69 2.34 -14.55
CA ARG A 212 1.75 0.89 -14.73
C ARG A 212 0.66 0.49 -15.74
N PRO A 213 1.01 0.18 -17.00
CA PRO A 213 0.01 -0.15 -18.02
C PRO A 213 -0.67 -1.50 -17.73
N ALA A 214 0.06 -2.48 -17.21
CA ALA A 214 -0.46 -3.78 -16.84
C ALA A 214 -0.72 -3.86 -15.33
N SER A 215 -1.82 -3.26 -14.88
CA SER A 215 -2.30 -3.33 -13.50
C SER A 215 -3.83 -3.31 -13.45
N PHE A 216 -4.39 -3.85 -12.37
CA PHE A 216 -5.82 -3.91 -12.13
C PHE A 216 -6.14 -3.31 -10.75
N LEU A 217 -7.10 -2.39 -10.71
CA LEU A 217 -7.58 -1.77 -9.48
C LEU A 217 -9.07 -2.03 -9.32
N LEU A 218 -9.45 -2.64 -8.19
CA LEU A 218 -10.86 -2.79 -7.83
C LEU A 218 -11.47 -1.40 -7.60
N LEU A 219 -12.63 -1.15 -8.20
CA LEU A 219 -13.30 0.17 -8.23
C LEU A 219 -12.45 1.29 -8.85
N GLY A 220 -11.36 0.97 -9.55
CA GLY A 220 -10.54 1.94 -10.29
C GLY A 220 -9.84 3.00 -9.44
N GLY A 221 -9.78 2.83 -8.12
CA GLY A 221 -9.09 3.76 -7.20
C GLY A 221 -8.49 3.03 -6.01
N SER A 222 -7.36 3.53 -5.50
CA SER A 222 -6.77 3.05 -4.25
C SER A 222 -6.05 4.17 -3.51
N GLY A 223 -5.95 4.02 -2.19
CA GLY A 223 -5.19 4.91 -1.32
C GLY A 223 -4.63 4.11 -0.17
N PHE A 224 -3.32 4.13 0.02
CA PHE A 224 -2.66 3.40 1.10
C PHE A 224 -1.40 4.14 1.58
N ARG A 225 -0.91 3.76 2.77
CA ARG A 225 0.37 4.20 3.32
C ARG A 225 1.17 2.98 3.76
N ASN A 226 2.47 2.98 3.50
CA ASN A 226 3.37 1.93 3.97
C ASN A 226 3.98 2.34 5.32
N GLY A 227 3.66 1.61 6.40
CA GLY A 227 4.08 1.98 7.75
C GLY A 227 3.20 3.07 8.39
N LEU A 228 3.48 3.38 9.65
CA LEU A 228 2.68 4.27 10.51
C LEU A 228 2.66 5.72 9.97
N TYR A 229 3.84 6.22 9.59
CA TYR A 229 4.05 7.58 9.10
C TYR A 229 4.56 7.62 7.66
N GLY A 230 4.30 6.57 6.87
CA GLY A 230 4.67 6.56 5.45
C GLY A 230 3.88 7.56 4.62
N PRO A 231 4.39 7.94 3.44
CA PRO A 231 3.68 8.80 2.52
C PRO A 231 2.38 8.15 2.05
N TRP A 232 1.36 8.98 1.84
CA TRP A 232 0.13 8.54 1.18
C TRP A 232 0.40 8.29 -0.30
N ILE A 233 0.15 7.06 -0.73
CA ILE A 233 0.15 6.68 -2.13
C ILE A 233 -1.29 6.61 -2.59
N ILE A 234 -1.68 7.48 -3.51
CA ILE A 234 -3.00 7.45 -4.15
C ILE A 234 -2.85 6.95 -5.57
N SER A 235 -3.84 6.22 -6.06
CA SER A 235 -3.84 5.70 -7.42
C SER A 235 -5.23 5.67 -8.03
N PHE A 236 -5.28 5.80 -9.35
CA PHE A 236 -6.50 5.52 -10.12
C PHE A 236 -6.18 4.69 -11.37
N GLY A 237 -7.18 3.96 -11.84
CA GLY A 237 -7.13 3.20 -13.09
C GLY A 237 -8.18 3.71 -14.07
N LEU A 238 -8.03 3.39 -15.35
CA LEU A 238 -9.01 3.71 -16.38
C LEU A 238 -10.20 2.74 -16.30
N PRO A 239 -11.44 3.23 -16.14
CA PRO A 239 -12.62 2.39 -15.98
C PRO A 239 -13.14 1.87 -17.32
N ALA A 240 -12.29 1.20 -18.11
CA ALA A 240 -12.59 0.79 -19.49
C ALA A 240 -13.88 -0.03 -19.57
N GLY A 241 -14.11 -0.95 -18.62
CA GLY A 241 -15.33 -1.75 -18.61
C GLY A 241 -16.60 -0.93 -18.37
N ALA A 242 -16.54 0.09 -17.52
CA ALA A 242 -17.65 1.00 -17.29
C ALA A 242 -17.94 1.87 -18.53
N ILE A 243 -16.89 2.38 -19.19
CA ILE A 243 -17.01 3.18 -20.41
C ILE A 243 -17.64 2.34 -21.53
N ILE A 244 -17.08 1.15 -21.80
CA ILE A 244 -17.57 0.25 -22.85
C ILE A 244 -19.01 -0.18 -22.58
N PHE A 245 -19.35 -0.53 -21.33
CA PHE A 245 -20.72 -0.86 -20.97
C PHE A 245 -21.67 0.30 -21.25
N MET A 246 -21.33 1.53 -20.86
CA MET A 246 -22.18 2.70 -21.11
C MET A 246 -22.44 2.92 -22.60
N LEU A 247 -21.40 2.77 -23.44
CA LEU A 247 -21.53 2.93 -24.89
C LEU A 247 -22.38 1.83 -25.53
N LEU A 248 -22.26 0.58 -25.06
CA LEU A 248 -22.93 -0.58 -25.65
C LEU A 248 -24.28 -0.93 -25.00
N ARG A 249 -24.65 -0.32 -23.87
CA ARG A 249 -25.80 -0.70 -23.04
C ARG A 249 -27.12 -0.84 -23.83
N HIS A 250 -27.34 0.01 -24.82
CA HIS A 250 -28.58 0.00 -25.62
C HIS A 250 -28.67 -1.24 -26.52
N ARG A 251 -27.53 -1.73 -27.02
CA ARG A 251 -27.44 -2.94 -27.87
C ARG A 251 -27.45 -4.23 -27.06
N LEU A 252 -27.06 -4.16 -25.79
CA LEU A 252 -26.93 -5.29 -24.87
C LEU A 252 -28.23 -5.65 -24.13
N ARG A 253 -29.26 -4.81 -24.24
CA ARG A 253 -30.60 -5.11 -23.73
C ARG A 253 -31.12 -6.37 -24.42
N ARG A 254 -31.65 -7.32 -23.64
CA ARG A 254 -32.36 -8.48 -24.23
C ARG A 254 -33.47 -7.96 -25.14
N LYS A 255 -33.45 -8.34 -26.43
CA LYS A 255 -34.65 -8.24 -27.29
C LYS A 255 -35.77 -9.03 -26.60
N GLY A 256 -36.93 -8.39 -26.46
CA GLY A 256 -38.06 -8.90 -25.69
C GLY A 256 -38.63 -10.20 -26.24
N GLU A 257 -39.30 -10.94 -25.35
CA GLU A 257 -40.24 -12.03 -25.65
C GLU A 257 -41.15 -11.69 -26.85
N PRO A 258 -41.54 -12.69 -27.67
CA PRO A 258 -42.62 -12.50 -28.63
C PRO A 258 -43.90 -12.04 -27.90
N PRO A 259 -44.75 -11.22 -28.54
CA PRO A 259 -46.01 -10.79 -27.95
C PRO A 259 -46.83 -12.02 -27.50
N PRO A 260 -47.62 -11.91 -26.41
CA PRO A 260 -48.48 -13.00 -25.97
C PRO A 260 -49.34 -13.45 -27.14
N LEU A 261 -49.38 -14.77 -27.37
CA LEU A 261 -50.22 -15.36 -28.42
C LEU A 261 -51.66 -14.88 -28.22
N PRO A 262 -52.35 -14.45 -29.30
CA PRO A 262 -53.77 -14.12 -29.19
C PRO A 262 -54.53 -15.33 -28.63
N PRO A 263 -55.58 -15.10 -27.81
CA PRO A 263 -56.38 -16.19 -27.27
C PRO A 263 -56.90 -17.08 -28.41
N PRO A 264 -57.00 -18.41 -28.19
CA PRO A 264 -57.49 -19.32 -29.22
C PRO A 264 -58.89 -18.86 -29.68
N LEU A 265 -59.07 -18.79 -31.00
CA LEU A 265 -60.36 -18.44 -31.59
C LEU A 265 -61.43 -19.41 -31.07
N PRO A 266 -62.64 -18.92 -30.72
CA PRO A 266 -63.71 -19.78 -30.27
C PRO A 266 -64.00 -20.84 -31.33
N ALA A 267 -64.04 -22.10 -30.92
CA ALA A 267 -64.41 -23.19 -31.81
C ALA A 267 -65.84 -22.95 -32.31
N HIS A 268 -65.99 -22.79 -33.63
CA HIS A 268 -67.32 -22.76 -34.24
C HIS A 268 -67.96 -24.14 -34.05
N SER A 269 -68.98 -24.20 -33.19
CA SER A 269 -69.91 -25.32 -33.06
C SER A 269 -71.10 -25.11 -33.97
#